data_AF-A0A538IA70-F1
#
_entry.id   AF-A0A538IA70-F1
#
_cell.length_a   1.000
_cell.length_b   1.000
_cell.length_c   1.000
_cell.angle_alpha   90.00
_cell.angle_beta   90.00
_cell.angle_gamma   90.00
#
_symmetry.space_group_name_H-M   'P 1'
#
loop_
_entity.id
_entity.type
_entity.pdbx_description
1 polymer ?
#
loop_
_entity_poly.entity_id
_entity_poly.type
_entity_poly.pdbx_seq_one_letter_code
_entity_poly.pdbx_strand_id
1 'polypeptide(L)'
;MRLGLMTPDQVATAMREEAETGRTFDEIVIGHGWLSADDLGRLREPDAPASAPTPTPAPVEPPVALVPPVTAEPESAPIAVVSEPEPEAVVTAEPFAPAAVEIAPDPVPTIAAAPPATTSARVFVRLAGGERVDAGSFESEGEAERRARELMRLLDAGGDWPQLDGRYIRPDAIVSIDVDASI
;
A
#
# COMPACT_ATOMS: atom_id res chain seq x y z
N MET A 1 -8.23 -14.50 14.57
CA MET A 1 -7.57 -15.82 14.65
C MET A 1 -7.23 -16.29 13.24
N ARG A 2 -5.96 -16.57 12.94
CA ARG A 2 -5.51 -17.00 11.61
C ARG A 2 -5.49 -18.54 11.58
N LEU A 3 -6.60 -19.17 11.23
CA LEU A 3 -6.72 -20.63 11.07
C LEU A 3 -6.05 -21.15 9.78
N GLY A 4 -4.97 -20.50 9.31
CA GLY A 4 -4.30 -20.82 8.05
C GLY A 4 -3.59 -22.19 8.02
N LEU A 5 -3.57 -22.90 9.15
CA LEU A 5 -3.02 -24.25 9.30
C LEU A 5 -4.08 -25.36 9.20
N MET A 6 -5.37 -25.02 9.05
CA MET A 6 -6.46 -25.98 8.89
C MET A 6 -7.24 -25.75 7.59
N THR A 7 -7.79 -26.83 7.04
CA THR A 7 -8.78 -26.72 5.96
C THR A 7 -10.15 -26.32 6.52
N PRO A 8 -11.01 -25.65 5.73
CA PRO A 8 -12.34 -25.25 6.18
C PRO A 8 -13.22 -26.43 6.61
N ASP A 9 -12.99 -27.62 6.05
CA ASP A 9 -13.71 -28.85 6.41
C ASP A 9 -13.32 -29.35 7.81
N GLN A 10 -12.04 -29.22 8.19
CA GLN A 10 -11.55 -29.56 9.54
C GLN A 10 -12.07 -28.56 10.59
N VAL A 11 -12.17 -27.28 10.23
CA VAL A 11 -12.78 -26.26 11.11
C VAL A 11 -14.27 -26.56 11.33
N ALA A 12 -15.00 -26.88 10.26
CA ALA A 12 -16.42 -27.24 10.36
C ALA A 12 -16.63 -28.52 11.19
N THR A 13 -15.73 -29.50 11.04
CA THR A 13 -15.76 -30.74 11.82
C THR A 13 -15.49 -30.47 13.30
N ALA A 14 -14.45 -29.68 13.63
CA ALA A 14 -14.15 -29.31 15.00
C ALA A 14 -15.26 -28.49 15.68
N MET A 15 -15.90 -27.55 14.97
CA MET A 15 -17.04 -26.78 15.52
C MET A 15 -18.28 -27.64 15.76
N ARG A 16 -18.55 -28.62 14.90
CA ARG A 16 -19.64 -29.59 15.11
C ARG A 16 -19.36 -30.45 16.34
N GLU A 17 -18.14 -30.93 16.46
CA GLU A 17 -17.74 -31.82 17.56
C GLU A 17 -17.69 -31.06 18.90
N GLU A 18 -17.33 -29.77 18.91
CA GLU A 18 -17.46 -28.86 20.06
C GLU A 18 -18.93 -28.74 20.50
N ALA A 19 -19.85 -28.58 19.56
CA ALA A 19 -21.27 -28.49 19.85
C ALA A 19 -21.86 -29.82 20.39
N GLU A 20 -21.33 -30.97 19.97
CA GLU A 20 -21.80 -32.30 20.37
C GLU A 20 -21.17 -32.81 21.67
N THR A 21 -19.87 -32.54 21.89
CA THR A 21 -19.12 -33.06 23.03
C THR A 21 -18.87 -32.03 24.13
N GLY A 22 -19.09 -30.75 23.84
CA GLY A 22 -18.80 -29.63 24.76
C GLY A 22 -17.31 -29.43 25.07
N ARG A 23 -16.42 -30.15 24.37
CA ARG A 23 -14.97 -29.92 24.47
C ARG A 23 -14.61 -28.66 23.71
N THR A 24 -13.58 -27.99 24.19
CA THR A 24 -13.08 -26.79 23.51
C THR A 24 -12.50 -27.16 22.15
N PHE A 25 -12.70 -26.29 21.16
CA PHE A 25 -12.12 -26.40 19.82
C PHE A 25 -10.62 -26.78 19.86
N ASP A 26 -9.83 -26.17 20.75
CA ASP A 26 -8.40 -26.47 20.93
C ASP A 26 -8.15 -27.95 21.27
N GLU A 27 -8.92 -28.51 22.20
CA GLU A 27 -8.78 -29.90 22.63
C GLU A 27 -9.17 -30.90 21.54
N ILE A 28 -10.19 -30.57 20.74
CA ILE A 28 -10.65 -31.39 19.62
C ILE A 28 -9.59 -31.40 18.52
N VAL A 29 -9.09 -30.24 18.14
CA VAL A 29 -8.09 -30.11 17.06
C VAL A 29 -6.76 -30.77 17.44
N ILE A 30 -6.35 -30.69 18.72
CA ILE A 30 -5.18 -31.41 19.24
C ILE A 30 -5.43 -32.93 19.27
N GLY A 31 -6.61 -33.36 19.72
CA GLY A 31 -6.98 -34.78 19.82
C GLY A 31 -7.01 -35.50 18.47
N HIS A 32 -7.41 -34.79 17.40
CA HIS A 32 -7.39 -35.30 16.02
C HIS A 32 -6.01 -35.18 15.34
N GLY A 33 -5.03 -34.55 16.01
CA GLY A 33 -3.67 -34.35 15.47
C GLY A 33 -3.62 -33.33 14.32
N TRP A 34 -4.63 -32.47 14.19
CA TRP A 34 -4.67 -31.43 13.17
C TRP A 34 -3.79 -30.23 13.53
N LEU A 35 -3.69 -29.90 14.82
CA LEU A 35 -2.71 -28.95 15.35
C LEU A 35 -2.05 -29.47 16.62
N SER A 36 -0.82 -29.04 16.85
CA SER A 36 -0.15 -29.23 18.14
C SER A 36 -0.55 -28.13 19.13
N ALA A 37 -0.44 -28.41 20.43
CA ALA A 37 -0.65 -27.41 21.47
C ALA A 37 0.29 -26.19 21.31
N ASP A 38 1.50 -26.41 20.79
CA ASP A 38 2.49 -25.36 20.51
C ASP A 38 2.02 -24.44 19.37
N ASP A 39 1.48 -25.01 18.29
CA ASP A 39 0.94 -24.26 17.15
C ASP A 39 -0.27 -23.40 17.56
N LEU A 40 -1.16 -23.92 18.40
CA LEU A 40 -2.28 -23.14 18.95
C LEU A 40 -1.80 -22.02 19.88
N GLY A 41 -0.76 -22.27 20.69
CA GLY A 41 -0.10 -21.25 21.51
C GLY A 41 0.48 -20.11 20.67
N ARG A 42 1.19 -20.45 19.57
CA ARG A 42 1.76 -19.49 18.61
C ARG A 42 0.70 -18.71 17.84
N LEU A 43 -0.48 -19.27 17.61
CA LEU A 43 -1.59 -18.57 16.97
C LEU A 43 -2.34 -17.62 17.91
N ARG A 44 -2.35 -17.89 19.23
CA ARG A 44 -2.99 -17.04 20.24
C ARG A 44 -2.06 -15.92 20.74
N GLU A 45 -0.76 -16.18 20.83
CA GLU A 45 0.25 -15.21 21.25
C GLU A 45 0.92 -14.58 20.02
N PRO A 46 0.80 -13.26 19.81
CA PRO A 46 1.66 -12.57 18.87
C PRO A 46 3.09 -12.58 19.43
N ASP A 47 3.91 -13.47 18.88
CA ASP A 47 5.38 -13.51 18.93
C ASP A 47 6.04 -12.88 20.17
N ALA A 48 6.29 -13.70 21.19
CA ALA A 48 7.42 -13.45 22.09
C ALA A 48 8.64 -14.13 21.47
N PRO A 49 9.58 -13.40 20.84
CA PRO A 49 10.77 -14.02 20.28
C PRO A 49 11.62 -14.59 21.40
N ALA A 50 11.69 -15.92 21.45
CA ALA A 50 12.70 -16.64 22.16
C ALA A 50 14.08 -16.26 21.59
N SER A 51 14.90 -15.62 22.42
CA SER A 51 16.36 -15.56 22.32
C SER A 51 16.94 -15.12 20.97
N ALA A 52 16.94 -13.81 20.70
CA ALA A 52 17.92 -13.25 19.76
C ALA A 52 19.33 -13.36 20.39
N PRO A 53 20.34 -13.96 19.74
CA PRO A 53 21.72 -13.89 20.20
C PRO A 53 22.19 -12.43 20.12
N THR A 54 22.73 -11.90 21.22
CA THR A 54 23.33 -10.56 21.27
C THR A 54 24.42 -10.44 20.19
N PRO A 55 24.34 -9.49 19.24
CA PRO A 55 25.43 -9.28 18.29
C PRO A 55 26.65 -8.73 19.04
N THR A 56 27.79 -9.41 18.88
CA THR A 56 29.12 -8.89 19.21
C THR A 56 29.31 -7.51 18.57
N PRO A 57 29.75 -6.46 19.31
CA PRO A 57 30.03 -5.17 18.71
C PRO A 57 31.20 -5.29 17.72
N ALA A 58 30.98 -4.88 16.48
CA ALA A 58 32.06 -4.68 15.50
C ALA A 58 33.02 -3.60 16.01
N PRO A 59 34.35 -3.75 15.84
CA PRO A 59 35.31 -2.72 16.23
C PRO A 59 35.06 -1.43 15.41
N VAL A 60 34.82 -0.35 16.13
CA VAL A 60 34.82 1.03 15.63
C VAL A 60 36.17 1.33 14.99
N GLU A 61 36.21 1.47 13.66
CA GLU A 61 37.34 2.10 12.98
C GLU A 61 37.33 3.61 13.27
N PRO A 62 38.45 4.21 13.72
CA PRO A 62 38.52 5.64 13.98
C PRO A 62 38.49 6.43 12.66
N PRO A 63 37.74 7.54 12.57
CA PRO A 63 37.86 8.43 11.43
C PRO A 63 39.24 9.08 11.46
N VAL A 64 40.05 8.78 10.44
CA VAL A 64 41.30 9.47 10.18
C VAL A 64 40.97 10.93 9.88
N ALA A 65 41.20 11.79 10.87
CA ALA A 65 41.24 13.24 10.67
C ALA A 65 42.36 13.58 9.69
N LEU A 66 42.14 14.59 8.84
CA LEU A 66 43.07 15.48 8.10
C LEU A 66 42.28 15.95 6.84
N VAL A 67 41.98 17.20 6.51
CA VAL A 67 42.19 18.59 6.96
C VAL A 67 41.21 19.44 6.13
N PRO A 68 40.67 20.58 6.60
CA PRO A 68 39.87 21.47 5.75
C PRO A 68 40.76 22.37 4.86
N PRO A 69 40.57 22.41 3.54
CA PRO A 69 41.02 23.54 2.75
C PRO A 69 39.85 24.48 2.45
N VAL A 70 40.00 25.69 3.00
CA VAL A 70 39.69 26.98 2.37
C VAL A 70 38.23 27.39 2.28
N THR A 71 37.91 28.35 3.16
CA THR A 71 37.00 29.48 2.96
C THR A 71 36.98 29.96 1.50
N ALA A 72 35.92 29.65 0.76
CA ALA A 72 35.49 30.50 -0.35
C ALA A 72 34.41 31.43 0.20
N GLU A 73 34.84 32.63 0.55
CA GLU A 73 34.00 33.76 0.95
C GLU A 73 33.07 34.17 -0.21
N PRO A 74 31.81 34.53 0.06
CA PRO A 74 30.80 34.77 -0.95
C PRO A 74 30.90 36.21 -1.49
N GLU A 75 31.20 36.40 -2.77
CA GLU A 75 31.01 37.72 -3.39
C GLU A 75 30.72 37.60 -4.89
N SER A 76 29.42 37.63 -5.22
CA SER A 76 28.90 38.27 -6.44
C SER A 76 27.40 38.45 -6.28
N ALA A 77 27.03 39.51 -5.59
CA ALA A 77 25.75 40.20 -5.75
C ALA A 77 26.09 41.61 -6.30
N PRO A 78 25.14 42.41 -6.83
CA PRO A 78 23.85 42.11 -7.46
C PRO A 78 23.69 42.87 -8.80
N ILE A 79 22.80 42.44 -9.72
CA ILE A 79 22.01 43.42 -10.49
C ILE A 79 20.73 42.82 -11.07
N ALA A 80 19.67 43.58 -10.85
CA ALA A 80 18.29 43.32 -11.22
C ALA A 80 18.05 43.41 -12.73
N VAL A 81 17.17 42.54 -13.25
CA VAL A 81 16.20 42.96 -14.27
C VAL A 81 14.82 42.58 -13.75
N VAL A 82 14.17 43.61 -13.23
CA VAL A 82 12.73 43.76 -13.14
C VAL A 82 12.13 43.62 -14.53
N SER A 83 11.05 42.85 -14.69
CA SER A 83 9.81 43.23 -15.41
C SER A 83 9.04 41.97 -15.84
N GLU A 84 8.05 41.60 -15.03
CA GLU A 84 6.77 41.06 -15.51
C GLU A 84 5.89 42.27 -15.85
N PRO A 85 5.41 42.39 -17.11
CA PRO A 85 3.97 42.26 -17.39
C PRO A 85 3.68 41.56 -18.76
N GLU A 86 2.76 40.60 -18.85
CA GLU A 86 1.33 40.76 -19.23
C GLU A 86 1.11 40.64 -20.78
N PRO A 87 -0.12 40.51 -21.32
CA PRO A 87 -0.60 39.33 -22.04
C PRO A 87 -1.24 39.67 -23.40
N GLU A 88 -0.77 39.14 -24.54
CA GLU A 88 -1.46 39.43 -25.81
C GLU A 88 -1.45 38.25 -26.78
N ALA A 89 -2.57 37.52 -26.80
CA ALA A 89 -3.20 37.05 -28.04
C ALA A 89 -4.70 36.81 -27.78
N VAL A 90 -5.46 37.89 -27.65
CA VAL A 90 -6.90 37.88 -27.91
C VAL A 90 -7.13 38.12 -29.40
N VAL A 91 -7.62 37.12 -30.13
CA VAL A 91 -8.48 37.37 -31.29
C VAL A 91 -9.66 36.39 -31.28
N THR A 92 -10.82 37.02 -31.26
CA THR A 92 -12.18 36.49 -31.21
C THR A 92 -12.65 35.92 -32.56
N ALA A 93 -13.55 34.94 -32.53
CA ALA A 93 -14.64 34.78 -33.50
C ALA A 93 -15.69 33.76 -33.00
N GLU A 94 -16.78 34.28 -32.42
CA GLU A 94 -18.11 33.63 -32.42
C GLU A 94 -18.69 33.59 -33.87
N PRO A 95 -19.92 33.09 -34.11
CA PRO A 95 -20.36 31.70 -34.25
C PRO A 95 -20.86 31.39 -35.67
N PHE A 96 -20.82 30.13 -36.12
CA PHE A 96 -21.60 29.69 -37.29
C PHE A 96 -22.23 28.31 -37.04
N ALA A 97 -23.54 28.31 -36.79
CA ALA A 97 -24.45 27.16 -36.83
C ALA A 97 -25.20 27.17 -38.19
N PRO A 98 -26.07 26.20 -38.54
CA PRO A 98 -26.04 24.73 -38.39
C PRO A 98 -26.40 24.00 -39.72
N ALA A 99 -25.88 22.79 -39.97
CA ALA A 99 -26.45 21.73 -40.86
C ALA A 99 -25.41 20.59 -40.96
N ALA A 100 -25.70 19.30 -40.82
CA ALA A 100 -26.93 18.58 -41.09
C ALA A 100 -27.10 17.44 -40.08
N VAL A 101 -28.32 17.32 -39.57
CA VAL A 101 -28.81 16.11 -38.92
C VAL A 101 -29.06 15.09 -40.03
N GLU A 102 -28.14 14.15 -40.22
CA GLU A 102 -28.45 12.92 -40.94
C GLU A 102 -29.17 12.00 -39.95
N ILE A 103 -30.49 11.89 -40.12
CA ILE A 103 -31.37 10.99 -39.36
C ILE A 103 -31.03 9.55 -39.79
N ALA A 104 -30.01 8.96 -39.15
CA ALA A 104 -29.89 7.52 -39.02
C ALA A 104 -30.95 7.04 -38.01
N PRO A 105 -31.53 5.84 -38.16
CA PRO A 105 -32.60 5.35 -37.29
C PRO A 105 -32.14 5.39 -35.84
N ASP A 106 -32.87 6.15 -35.03
CA ASP A 106 -32.74 6.27 -33.58
C ASP A 106 -32.68 4.87 -32.95
N PRO A 107 -31.52 4.40 -32.45
CA PRO A 107 -31.61 3.44 -31.37
C PRO A 107 -32.22 4.26 -30.23
N VAL A 108 -33.47 3.93 -29.90
CA VAL A 108 -34.10 4.33 -28.64
C VAL A 108 -33.00 4.46 -27.58
N PRO A 109 -32.91 5.58 -26.84
CA PRO A 109 -32.09 5.59 -25.65
C PRO A 109 -32.76 4.61 -24.69
N THR A 110 -32.44 3.32 -24.85
CA THR A 110 -32.00 2.52 -23.73
C THR A 110 -31.10 3.50 -22.98
N ILE A 111 -31.54 3.86 -21.79
CA ILE A 111 -30.64 4.34 -20.77
C ILE A 111 -29.62 3.21 -20.67
N ALA A 112 -28.62 3.25 -21.55
CA ALA A 112 -27.38 2.55 -21.39
C ALA A 112 -26.96 3.13 -20.07
N ALA A 113 -27.17 2.34 -19.02
CA ALA A 113 -26.74 2.67 -17.68
C ALA A 113 -25.39 3.34 -17.88
N ALA A 114 -25.28 4.64 -17.53
CA ALA A 114 -23.98 5.25 -17.38
C ALA A 114 -23.13 4.18 -16.67
N PRO A 115 -21.94 3.81 -17.18
CA PRO A 115 -21.14 2.79 -16.51
C PRO A 115 -21.14 3.17 -15.04
N PRO A 116 -21.59 2.27 -14.13
CA PRO A 116 -21.77 2.64 -12.73
C PRO A 116 -20.47 3.32 -12.33
N ALA A 117 -20.51 4.59 -11.92
CA ALA A 117 -19.32 5.40 -11.70
C ALA A 117 -18.30 4.54 -10.95
N THR A 118 -17.30 4.04 -11.69
CA THR A 118 -16.42 2.99 -11.17
C THR A 118 -15.45 3.74 -10.29
N THR A 119 -15.82 3.93 -9.02
CA THR A 119 -14.99 4.61 -8.02
C THR A 119 -13.78 3.72 -7.74
N SER A 120 -12.78 3.83 -8.62
CA SER A 120 -11.50 3.16 -8.47
C SER A 120 -10.71 3.85 -7.36
N ALA A 121 -9.90 3.09 -6.63
CA ALA A 121 -9.05 3.65 -5.59
C ALA A 121 -7.59 3.27 -5.83
N ARG A 122 -6.67 4.21 -5.59
CA ARG A 122 -5.23 3.99 -5.70
C ARG A 122 -4.61 3.91 -4.33
N VAL A 123 -3.64 3.01 -4.18
CA VAL A 123 -2.84 2.90 -2.97
C VAL A 123 -1.48 3.52 -3.23
N PHE A 124 -1.06 4.41 -2.35
CA PHE A 124 0.22 5.07 -2.42
C PHE A 124 1.04 4.77 -1.18
N VAL A 125 2.31 4.44 -1.37
CA VAL A 125 3.24 4.20 -0.27
C VAL A 125 4.18 5.39 -0.17
N ARG A 126 4.20 6.02 1.00
CA ARG A 126 5.08 7.15 1.30
C ARG A 126 6.36 6.65 1.96
N LEU A 127 7.49 7.00 1.37
CA LEU A 127 8.82 6.63 1.85
C LEU A 127 9.40 7.71 2.78
N ALA A 128 10.42 7.33 3.56
CA ALA A 128 11.14 8.20 4.50
C ALA A 128 11.82 9.39 3.81
N GLY A 129 12.16 9.25 2.53
CA GLY A 129 12.65 10.36 1.70
C GLY A 129 11.57 11.35 1.24
N GLY A 130 10.30 11.15 1.64
CA GLY A 130 9.17 11.94 1.18
C GLY A 130 8.61 11.53 -0.19
N GLU A 131 9.25 10.57 -0.87
CA GLU A 131 8.81 10.02 -2.15
C GLU A 131 7.52 9.20 -1.99
N ARG A 132 6.64 9.28 -2.99
CA ARG A 132 5.36 8.55 -3.01
C ARG A 132 5.37 7.58 -4.17
N VAL A 133 5.21 6.29 -3.87
CA VAL A 133 5.27 5.19 -4.85
C VAL A 133 3.86 4.64 -5.06
N ASP A 134 3.47 4.45 -6.32
CA ASP A 134 2.20 3.80 -6.67
C ASP A 134 2.27 2.31 -6.34
N ALA A 135 1.31 1.84 -5.55
CA ALA A 135 1.19 0.45 -5.14
C ALA A 135 0.15 -0.33 -5.95
N GLY A 136 -0.49 0.32 -6.92
CA GLY A 136 -1.56 -0.22 -7.75
C GLY A 136 -2.84 0.63 -7.69
N SER A 137 -3.61 0.52 -8.78
CA SER A 137 -4.99 1.00 -8.89
C SER A 137 -5.94 -0.19 -8.74
N PHE A 138 -7.01 -0.01 -7.97
CA PHE A 138 -8.00 -1.04 -7.66
C PHE A 138 -9.40 -0.57 -8.05
N GLU A 139 -10.28 -1.52 -8.33
CA GLU A 139 -11.64 -1.25 -8.84
C GLU A 139 -12.57 -0.65 -7.77
N SER A 140 -12.17 -0.68 -6.50
CA SER A 140 -12.93 -0.11 -5.38
C SER A 140 -12.04 0.27 -4.20
N GLU A 141 -12.49 1.23 -3.38
CA GLU A 141 -11.84 1.64 -2.12
C GLU A 141 -11.59 0.44 -1.18
N GLY A 142 -12.56 -0.46 -1.03
CA GLY A 142 -12.39 -1.66 -0.20
C GLY A 142 -11.35 -2.66 -0.72
N GLU A 143 -11.03 -2.64 -2.02
CA GLU A 143 -9.91 -3.41 -2.58
C GLU A 143 -8.58 -2.73 -2.27
N ALA A 144 -8.51 -1.41 -2.45
CA ALA A 144 -7.35 -0.61 -2.10
C ALA A 144 -7.01 -0.70 -0.60
N GLU A 145 -8.01 -0.66 0.28
CA GLU A 145 -7.80 -0.80 1.73
C GLU A 145 -7.33 -2.22 2.10
N ARG A 146 -7.88 -3.26 1.46
CA ARG A 146 -7.38 -4.63 1.62
C ARG A 146 -5.91 -4.73 1.20
N ARG A 147 -5.53 -4.11 0.08
CA ARG A 147 -4.14 -4.08 -0.37
C ARG A 147 -3.24 -3.33 0.62
N ALA A 148 -3.67 -2.17 1.11
CA ALA A 148 -2.92 -1.41 2.11
C ALA A 148 -2.68 -2.24 3.39
N ARG A 149 -3.70 -2.95 3.89
CA ARG A 149 -3.59 -3.85 5.05
C ARG A 149 -2.69 -5.05 4.78
N GLU A 150 -2.68 -5.57 3.56
CA GLU A 150 -1.78 -6.64 3.15
C GLU A 150 -0.33 -6.17 3.11
N LEU A 151 -0.06 -4.99 2.56
CA LEU A 151 1.26 -4.36 2.61
C LEU A 151 1.73 -4.18 4.06
N MET A 152 0.87 -3.68 4.96
CA MET A 152 1.20 -3.57 6.40
C MET A 152 1.63 -4.91 7.01
N ARG A 153 0.98 -6.02 6.64
CA ARG A 153 1.36 -7.34 7.14
C ARG A 153 2.67 -7.86 6.55
N LEU A 154 2.93 -7.57 5.28
CA LEU A 154 4.20 -7.92 4.64
C LEU A 154 5.37 -7.13 5.26
N LEU A 155 5.13 -5.86 5.54
CA LEU A 155 6.04 -4.95 6.23
C LEU A 155 6.40 -5.47 7.63
N ASP A 156 5.40 -5.90 8.39
CA ASP A 156 5.54 -6.43 9.76
C ASP A 156 6.26 -7.79 9.80
N ALA A 157 6.04 -8.65 8.80
CA ALA A 157 6.68 -9.97 8.72
C ALA A 157 8.20 -9.90 8.48
N GLY A 158 8.75 -8.75 8.10
CA GLY A 158 10.20 -8.47 8.05
C GLY A 158 11.01 -9.27 7.02
N GLY A 159 10.38 -10.09 6.18
CA GLY A 159 11.05 -11.07 5.34
C GLY A 159 11.15 -10.76 3.86
N ASP A 160 10.19 -10.01 3.28
CA ASP A 160 10.10 -9.78 1.84
C ASP A 160 9.95 -8.29 1.51
N TRP A 161 10.55 -7.86 0.40
CA TRP A 161 10.44 -6.48 -0.06
C TRP A 161 9.23 -6.36 -0.98
N PRO A 162 8.21 -5.54 -0.66
CA PRO A 162 7.09 -5.36 -1.56
C PRO A 162 7.54 -4.75 -2.89
N GLN A 163 7.09 -5.34 -3.99
CA GLN A 163 7.26 -4.75 -5.32
C GLN A 163 6.16 -3.73 -5.58
N LEU A 164 6.53 -2.48 -5.80
CA LEU A 164 5.67 -1.32 -6.04
C LEU A 164 6.17 -0.61 -7.29
N ASP A 165 5.30 -0.33 -8.25
CA ASP A 165 5.65 0.25 -9.56
C ASP A 165 6.83 -0.47 -10.27
N GLY A 166 6.90 -1.81 -10.11
CA GLY A 166 7.99 -2.64 -10.65
C GLY A 166 9.31 -2.61 -9.85
N ARG A 167 9.39 -1.83 -8.76
CA ARG A 167 10.56 -1.72 -7.88
C ARG A 167 10.34 -2.40 -6.53
N TYR A 168 11.34 -3.13 -6.04
CA TYR A 168 11.35 -3.64 -4.67
C TYR A 168 11.69 -2.54 -3.68
N ILE A 169 10.79 -2.25 -2.76
CA ILE A 169 10.95 -1.21 -1.75
C ILE A 169 11.26 -1.84 -0.39
N ARG A 170 12.25 -1.29 0.32
CA ARG A 170 12.55 -1.74 1.68
C ARG A 170 11.40 -1.39 2.62
N PRO A 171 10.94 -2.33 3.47
CA PRO A 171 9.84 -2.08 4.38
C PRO A 171 10.14 -0.98 5.40
N ASP A 172 11.36 -0.93 5.92
CA ASP A 172 11.82 0.11 6.87
C ASP A 172 11.84 1.52 6.26
N ALA A 173 11.91 1.63 4.93
CA ALA A 173 11.84 2.91 4.24
C ALA A 173 10.41 3.46 4.15
N ILE A 174 9.39 2.68 4.51
CA ILE A 174 7.99 3.08 4.38
C ILE A 174 7.53 3.77 5.67
N VAL A 175 7.07 5.01 5.53
CA VAL A 175 6.58 5.84 6.65
C VAL A 175 5.06 5.79 6.76
N SER A 176 4.35 5.75 5.64
CA SER A 176 2.89 5.74 5.63
C SER A 176 2.34 5.10 4.36
N ILE A 177 1.11 4.61 4.42
CA ILE A 177 0.36 4.12 3.26
C ILE A 177 -0.93 4.93 3.19
N ASP A 178 -1.16 5.59 2.06
CA ASP A 178 -2.35 6.37 1.79
C ASP A 178 -3.24 5.62 0.79
N VAL A 179 -4.56 5.78 0.94
CA VAL A 179 -5.55 5.32 -0.03
C VAL A 179 -6.25 6.54 -0.58
N ASP A 180 -6.23 6.70 -1.89
CA ASP A 180 -6.88 7.80 -2.61
C ASP A 180 -8.04 7.22 -3.43
N ALA A 181 -9.26 7.65 -3.12
CA ALA A 181 -10.44 7.28 -3.88
C ALA A 181 -10.60 8.22 -5.09
N SER A 182 -10.51 7.67 -6.30
CA SER A 182 -10.79 8.38 -7.54
C SER A 182 -12.26 8.18 -7.90
N ILE A 183 -13.03 9.24 -7.66
CA ILE A 183 -14.46 9.37 -7.99
C ILE A 183 -14.70 9.80 -9.43
#